data_AF-A0A2U9S1X9-F1
#
_entry.id   AF-A0A2U9S1X9-F1
#
_cell.length_a   1.000
_cell.length_b   1.000
_cell.length_c   1.000
_cell.angle_alpha   90.00
_cell.angle_beta   90.00
_cell.angle_gamma   90.00
#
_symmetry.space_group_name_H-M   'P 1'
#
loop_
_entity.id
_entity.type
_entity.pdbx_description
1 polymer ?
#
loop_
_entity_poly.entity_id
_entity_poly.type
_entity_poly.pdbx_seq_one_letter_code
_entity_poly.pdbx_strand_id
1 'polypeptide(L)'
;MSGFDVRLMAAGLLCGLMLPVAFSAGSPALAGALERTEPGHMAPPQPDSNLPIAPPIVQFPLPPQWVTIRSNEDWRKAGKFEKELSRDCAALRFKEITPLRFRAYFKGEVLGVAFGHGLNLNDPERKADRKKIYLFRNGNTTACTVQSMDNKDPRVNPAGDQAATPAAGGFQKY
;
A
#
# COMPACT_ATOMS: atom_id res chain seq x y z
N MET A 1 -42.48 32.46 -38.24
CA MET A 1 -41.43 31.90 -39.12
C MET A 1 -40.90 30.66 -38.38
N SER A 2 -41.43 29.46 -38.66
CA SER A 2 -40.80 28.43 -39.54
C SER A 2 -39.34 28.21 -39.14
N GLY A 3 -38.91 27.14 -38.47
CA GLY A 3 -39.20 25.71 -38.65
C GLY A 3 -38.02 25.08 -39.40
N PHE A 4 -37.32 24.09 -38.84
CA PHE A 4 -36.80 22.89 -39.52
C PHE A 4 -36.09 21.93 -38.54
N ASP A 5 -36.72 20.76 -38.39
CA ASP A 5 -36.23 19.48 -37.88
C ASP A 5 -35.08 18.93 -38.76
N VAL A 6 -34.10 18.25 -38.17
CA VAL A 6 -33.43 17.10 -38.82
C VAL A 6 -33.19 16.01 -37.78
N ARG A 7 -34.07 15.01 -37.79
CA ARG A 7 -33.79 13.63 -37.38
C ARG A 7 -32.95 12.96 -38.47
N LEU A 8 -31.90 12.22 -38.09
CA LEU A 8 -31.47 11.06 -38.88
C LEU A 8 -31.19 9.89 -37.95
N MET A 9 -32.03 8.86 -38.09
CA MET A 9 -31.80 7.52 -37.57
C MET A 9 -30.87 6.75 -38.52
N ALA A 10 -30.03 5.88 -37.96
CA ALA A 10 -29.58 4.68 -38.65
C ALA A 10 -29.52 3.53 -37.64
N ALA A 11 -30.47 2.61 -37.78
CA ALA A 11 -30.52 1.32 -37.10
C ALA A 11 -29.93 0.24 -38.02
N GLY A 12 -29.24 -0.74 -37.43
CA GLY A 12 -28.71 -1.92 -38.12
C GLY A 12 -28.41 -3.06 -37.15
N LEU A 13 -29.45 -3.85 -36.85
CA LEU A 13 -29.45 -5.25 -36.37
C LEU A 13 -28.65 -6.14 -37.38
N LEU A 14 -28.09 -7.34 -37.12
CA LEU A 14 -28.41 -8.47 -36.22
C LEU A 14 -27.32 -9.57 -36.36
N CYS A 15 -27.24 -10.43 -35.32
CA CYS A 15 -26.97 -11.88 -35.34
C CYS A 15 -25.55 -12.47 -35.49
N GLY A 16 -25.12 -13.15 -34.42
CA GLY A 16 -24.07 -14.18 -34.39
C GLY A 16 -23.98 -14.85 -33.02
N LEU A 17 -24.92 -15.74 -32.73
CA LEU A 17 -25.02 -16.59 -31.53
C LEU A 17 -23.90 -17.66 -31.53
N MET A 18 -23.23 -17.91 -30.40
CA MET A 18 -23.11 -19.24 -29.74
C MET A 18 -21.92 -19.38 -28.75
N LEU A 19 -22.32 -19.60 -27.49
CA LEU A 19 -21.80 -20.48 -26.44
C LEU A 19 -20.54 -20.15 -25.60
N PRO A 20 -20.59 -20.49 -24.28
CA PRO A 20 -19.70 -20.02 -23.23
C PRO A 20 -18.57 -21.01 -22.94
N VAL A 21 -17.43 -20.51 -22.43
CA VAL A 21 -16.50 -21.35 -21.67
C VAL A 21 -16.24 -20.69 -20.33
N ALA A 22 -16.88 -21.24 -19.31
CA ALA A 22 -16.48 -21.10 -17.92
C ALA A 22 -15.09 -21.71 -17.74
N PHE A 23 -14.13 -20.93 -17.26
CA PHE A 23 -12.99 -21.47 -16.51
C PHE A 23 -12.98 -20.83 -15.13
N SER A 24 -13.70 -21.48 -14.23
CA SER A 24 -13.43 -21.42 -12.80
C SER A 24 -12.27 -22.36 -12.48
N ALA A 25 -11.14 -21.81 -12.04
CA ALA A 25 -10.15 -22.43 -11.15
C ALA A 25 -9.11 -21.32 -10.89
N GLY A 26 -9.12 -20.65 -9.74
CA GLY A 26 -8.77 -21.27 -8.48
C GLY A 26 -7.30 -21.69 -8.55
N SER A 27 -6.36 -20.75 -8.40
CA SER A 27 -4.97 -21.13 -8.14
C SER A 27 -4.91 -21.69 -6.72
N PRO A 28 -4.68 -22.99 -6.50
CA PRO A 28 -4.37 -23.44 -5.16
C PRO A 28 -3.01 -22.88 -4.78
N ALA A 29 -2.97 -22.16 -3.66
CA ALA A 29 -1.75 -21.99 -2.91
C ALA A 29 -1.30 -23.39 -2.45
N LEU A 30 -0.38 -24.01 -3.19
CA LEU A 30 0.33 -25.19 -2.72
C LEU A 30 1.47 -24.72 -1.83
N ALA A 31 1.10 -24.42 -0.58
CA ALA A 31 1.96 -24.67 0.56
C ALA A 31 2.11 -26.20 0.71
N GLY A 32 2.91 -26.79 -0.18
CA GLY A 32 3.38 -28.16 -0.04
C GLY A 32 4.83 -28.10 0.43
N ALA A 33 5.11 -28.59 1.64
CA ALA A 33 6.47 -28.92 2.01
C ALA A 33 7.02 -29.84 0.91
N LEU A 34 8.12 -29.43 0.28
CA LEU A 34 8.80 -30.16 -0.79
C LEU A 34 8.98 -31.60 -0.34
N GLU A 35 8.14 -32.50 -0.87
CA GLU A 35 8.23 -33.90 -0.54
C GLU A 35 9.61 -34.38 -0.97
N ARG A 36 10.24 -35.01 0.02
CA ARG A 36 11.51 -35.72 -0.05
C ARG A 36 11.46 -36.65 -1.27
N THR A 37 12.20 -36.26 -2.31
CA THR A 37 12.59 -37.03 -3.52
C THR A 37 12.20 -38.50 -3.49
N GLU A 38 11.47 -38.97 -4.52
CA GLU A 38 11.09 -40.38 -4.70
C GLU A 38 12.29 -41.33 -4.45
N PRO A 39 12.09 -42.52 -3.87
CA PRO A 39 13.16 -43.45 -3.54
C PRO A 39 13.78 -44.00 -4.83
N GLY A 40 14.80 -43.32 -5.34
CA GLY A 40 15.43 -43.63 -6.63
C GLY A 40 16.05 -42.43 -7.34
N HIS A 41 15.74 -41.20 -6.93
CA HIS A 41 16.42 -40.02 -7.47
C HIS A 41 17.84 -39.93 -6.91
N MET A 42 18.83 -40.00 -7.81
CA MET A 42 20.20 -39.62 -7.46
C MET A 42 20.22 -38.13 -7.15
N ALA A 43 20.95 -37.75 -6.10
CA ALA A 43 21.25 -36.34 -5.86
C ALA A 43 21.88 -35.75 -7.14
N PRO A 44 21.54 -34.50 -7.50
CA PRO A 44 22.15 -33.86 -8.66
C PRO A 44 23.68 -33.90 -8.51
N PRO A 45 24.42 -34.11 -9.61
CA PRO A 45 25.87 -34.07 -9.57
C PRO A 45 26.31 -32.74 -8.95
N GLN A 46 27.29 -32.81 -8.05
CA GLN A 46 27.81 -31.61 -7.43
C GLN A 46 28.33 -30.68 -8.54
N PRO A 47 28.05 -29.37 -8.44
CA PRO A 47 28.55 -28.39 -9.40
C PRO A 47 30.07 -28.57 -9.59
N ASP A 48 30.53 -28.60 -10.84
CA ASP A 48 31.95 -28.70 -11.13
C ASP A 48 32.68 -27.42 -10.67
N SER A 49 33.99 -27.53 -10.46
CA SER A 49 34.83 -26.40 -10.01
C SER A 49 34.97 -25.29 -11.06
N ASN A 50 34.43 -25.48 -12.27
CA ASN A 50 34.51 -24.54 -13.40
C ASN A 50 33.24 -23.72 -13.59
N LEU A 51 32.21 -23.91 -12.76
CA LEU A 51 31.09 -22.98 -12.77
C LEU A 51 31.58 -21.59 -12.36
N PRO A 52 31.25 -20.54 -13.14
CA PRO A 52 31.54 -19.18 -12.73
C PRO A 52 30.91 -18.98 -11.35
N ILE A 53 31.76 -18.63 -10.37
CA ILE A 53 31.37 -18.33 -8.99
C ILE A 53 30.13 -17.46 -9.08
N ALA A 54 28.99 -17.97 -8.61
CA ALA A 54 27.77 -17.19 -8.55
C ALA A 54 28.13 -15.86 -7.86
N PRO A 55 27.72 -14.71 -8.44
CA PRO A 55 28.05 -13.43 -7.83
C PRO A 55 27.63 -13.49 -6.36
N PRO A 56 28.44 -12.93 -5.44
CA PRO A 56 28.10 -12.98 -4.02
C PRO A 56 26.67 -12.45 -3.85
N ILE A 57 25.86 -13.16 -3.08
CA ILE A 57 24.50 -12.74 -2.75
C ILE A 57 24.63 -11.41 -2.01
N VAL A 58 24.52 -10.31 -2.75
CA VAL A 58 24.49 -8.97 -2.19
C VAL A 58 23.12 -8.82 -1.53
N GLN A 59 23.10 -9.00 -0.21
CA GLN A 59 21.95 -8.59 0.59
C GLN A 59 21.88 -7.07 0.55
N PHE A 60 21.06 -6.52 -0.35
CA PHE A 60 20.73 -5.11 -0.29
C PHE A 60 20.00 -4.86 1.04
N PRO A 61 20.53 -4.03 1.95
CA PRO A 61 19.79 -3.68 3.15
C PRO A 61 18.53 -2.95 2.69
N LEU A 62 17.37 -3.59 2.89
CA LEU A 62 16.10 -2.93 2.66
C LEU A 62 16.08 -1.67 3.54
N PRO A 63 15.66 -0.51 3.01
CA PRO A 63 15.56 0.69 3.83
C PRO A 63 14.67 0.36 5.04
N PRO A 64 15.08 0.77 6.24
CA PRO A 64 14.42 0.34 7.47
C PRO A 64 12.95 0.78 7.41
N GLN A 65 12.04 -0.19 7.51
CA GLN A 65 10.61 0.02 7.57
C GLN A 65 10.18 0.05 9.03
N TRP A 66 9.44 1.08 9.41
CA TRP A 66 9.08 1.32 10.81
C TRP A 66 7.58 1.13 10.97
N VAL A 67 7.19 0.20 11.85
CA VAL A 67 5.78 0.04 12.20
C VAL A 67 5.43 1.06 13.28
N THR A 68 4.65 2.08 12.91
CA THR A 68 4.28 3.19 13.80
C THR A 68 2.97 2.96 14.53
N ILE A 69 2.08 2.16 13.96
CA ILE A 69 0.76 1.89 14.52
C ILE A 69 0.43 0.42 14.29
N ARG A 70 -0.13 -0.23 15.32
CA ARG A 70 -0.67 -1.57 15.20
C ARG A 70 -1.95 -1.66 16.01
N SER A 71 -3.05 -1.94 15.31
CA SER A 71 -4.38 -2.09 15.89
C SER A 71 -5.14 -3.26 15.27
N ASN A 72 -6.06 -3.84 16.04
CA ASN A 72 -6.99 -4.86 15.57
C ASN A 72 -8.28 -4.27 14.99
N GLU A 73 -8.42 -2.94 15.03
CA GLU A 73 -9.57 -2.22 14.48
C GLU A 73 -9.54 -2.12 12.95
N ASP A 74 -10.70 -1.81 12.37
CA ASP A 74 -10.80 -1.46 10.95
C ASP A 74 -10.16 -0.09 10.73
N TRP A 75 -9.27 0.01 9.74
CA TRP A 75 -8.59 1.25 9.41
C TRP A 75 -9.55 2.41 9.12
N ARG A 76 -10.75 2.13 8.60
CA ARG A 76 -11.78 3.15 8.32
C ARG A 76 -12.32 3.84 9.58
N LYS A 77 -12.10 3.25 10.76
CA LYS A 77 -12.50 3.81 12.05
C LYS A 77 -11.34 4.48 12.78
N ALA A 78 -10.10 4.30 12.31
CA ALA A 78 -8.90 4.76 12.97
C ALA A 78 -8.74 6.30 12.96
N GLY A 79 -9.43 6.99 12.05
CA GLY A 79 -9.29 8.43 11.89
C GLY A 79 -10.42 9.05 11.09
N LYS A 80 -10.27 10.33 10.77
CA LYS A 80 -11.20 11.09 9.95
C LYS A 80 -10.81 10.99 8.48
N PHE A 81 -11.76 10.65 7.62
CA PHE A 81 -11.54 10.64 6.18
C PHE A 81 -11.39 12.07 5.64
N GLU A 82 -10.29 12.34 4.94
CA GLU A 82 -9.98 13.66 4.39
C GLU A 82 -10.24 13.66 2.88
N LYS A 83 -11.43 14.11 2.46
CA LYS A 83 -11.86 14.05 1.06
C LYS A 83 -10.97 14.89 0.14
N GLU A 84 -10.60 16.08 0.57
CA GLU A 84 -9.76 17.00 -0.22
C GLU A 84 -8.34 16.47 -0.36
N LEU A 85 -7.73 16.01 0.74
CA LEU A 85 -6.39 15.41 0.71
C LEU A 85 -6.37 14.09 -0.08
N SER A 86 -7.47 13.32 -0.05
CA SER A 86 -7.59 12.12 -0.88
C SER A 86 -7.58 12.45 -2.38
N ARG A 87 -8.25 13.54 -2.79
CA ARG A 87 -8.20 14.02 -4.17
C ARG A 87 -6.78 14.45 -4.56
N ASP A 88 -6.09 15.16 -3.67
CA ASP A 88 -4.71 15.60 -3.92
C ASP A 88 -3.73 14.43 -3.93
N CYS A 89 -3.97 13.41 -3.11
CA CYS A 89 -3.18 12.17 -3.13
C CYS A 89 -3.40 11.38 -4.42
N ALA A 90 -4.64 11.27 -4.90
CA ALA A 90 -4.93 10.66 -6.20
C ALA A 90 -4.25 11.41 -7.36
N ALA A 91 -4.04 12.72 -7.20
CA ALA A 91 -3.26 13.57 -8.12
C ALA A 91 -1.74 13.56 -7.84
N LEU A 92 -1.25 12.73 -6.91
CA LEU A 92 0.15 12.60 -6.48
C LEU A 92 0.77 13.88 -5.88
N ARG A 93 -0.07 14.83 -5.43
CA ARG A 93 0.35 16.10 -4.83
C ARG A 93 0.43 16.04 -3.31
N PHE A 94 -0.27 15.11 -2.68
CA PHE A 94 -0.21 14.86 -1.23
C PHE A 94 0.16 13.41 -1.00
N LYS A 95 1.44 13.10 -0.71
CA LYS A 95 1.92 11.71 -0.64
C LYS A 95 3.13 11.54 0.28
N GLU A 96 3.41 10.31 0.66
CA GLU A 96 4.68 9.96 1.30
C GLU A 96 5.86 10.24 0.34
N ILE A 97 6.96 10.79 0.87
CA ILE A 97 8.22 10.95 0.12
C ILE A 97 8.80 9.57 -0.22
N THR A 98 8.84 8.69 0.78
CA THR A 98 9.22 7.28 0.63
C THR A 98 8.01 6.43 1.04
N PRO A 99 7.26 5.89 0.07
CA PRO A 99 6.05 5.10 0.36
C PRO A 99 6.33 3.95 1.32
N LEU A 100 5.42 3.74 2.28
CA LEU A 100 5.47 2.63 3.25
C LEU A 100 6.75 2.59 4.10
N ARG A 101 7.51 3.70 4.19
CA ARG A 101 8.63 3.80 5.13
C ARG A 101 8.14 3.71 6.58
N PHE A 102 7.03 4.38 6.87
CA PHE A 102 6.30 4.25 8.13
C PHE A 102 4.97 3.57 7.85
N ARG A 103 4.63 2.58 8.66
CA ARG A 103 3.52 1.67 8.38
C ARG A 103 2.57 1.57 9.56
N ALA A 104 1.28 1.57 9.24
CA ALA A 104 0.23 1.24 10.18
C ALA A 104 -0.41 -0.10 9.80
N TYR A 105 -0.56 -0.99 10.78
CA TYR A 105 -1.23 -2.28 10.62
C TYR A 105 -2.61 -2.23 11.27
N PHE A 106 -3.65 -2.45 10.47
CA PHE A 106 -5.04 -2.45 10.91
C PHE A 106 -5.72 -3.72 10.41
N LYS A 107 -6.04 -4.66 11.30
CA LYS A 107 -6.79 -5.89 10.96
C LYS A 107 -6.33 -6.57 9.64
N GLY A 108 -5.02 -6.72 9.46
CA GLY A 108 -4.41 -7.36 8.28
C GLY A 108 -4.16 -6.43 7.08
N GLU A 109 -4.66 -5.19 7.12
CA GLU A 109 -4.38 -4.15 6.14
C GLU A 109 -3.13 -3.35 6.56
N VAL A 110 -2.37 -2.91 5.57
CA VAL A 110 -1.18 -2.08 5.76
C VAL A 110 -1.42 -0.74 5.10
N LEU A 111 -1.29 0.33 5.88
CA LEU A 111 -1.35 1.70 5.40
C LEU A 111 0.02 2.37 5.53
N GLY A 112 0.30 3.27 4.59
CA GLY A 112 1.42 4.20 4.70
C GLY A 112 1.12 5.27 5.74
N VAL A 113 2.14 5.78 6.40
CA VAL A 113 2.01 6.82 7.44
C VAL A 113 2.90 7.99 7.08
N ALA A 114 2.34 9.19 7.05
CA ALA A 114 3.14 10.40 6.99
C ALA A 114 2.78 11.39 8.10
N PHE A 115 3.79 12.13 8.56
CA PHE A 115 3.62 13.10 9.63
C PHE A 115 3.37 14.49 9.07
N GLY A 116 2.32 15.15 9.53
CA GLY A 116 1.91 16.46 9.03
C GLY A 116 2.93 17.58 9.28
N HIS A 117 3.88 17.38 10.20
CA HIS A 117 4.98 18.31 10.42
C HIS A 117 6.09 18.21 9.36
N GLY A 118 5.97 17.31 8.37
CA GLY A 118 6.84 17.25 7.20
C GLY A 118 8.00 16.24 7.27
N LEU A 119 8.02 15.29 8.23
CA LEU A 119 9.10 14.30 8.34
C LEU A 119 9.32 13.50 7.04
N ASN A 120 8.22 13.08 6.43
CA ASN A 120 8.20 12.18 5.29
C ASN A 120 7.00 12.44 4.36
N LEU A 121 6.42 13.64 4.44
CA LEU A 121 5.23 14.04 3.70
C LEU A 121 5.64 15.04 2.60
N ASN A 122 5.28 14.73 1.36
CA ASN A 122 5.28 15.68 0.25
C ASN A 122 3.92 16.38 0.21
N ASP A 123 3.92 17.65 0.61
CA ASP A 123 2.75 18.52 0.66
C ASP A 123 3.16 19.94 0.24
N PRO A 124 3.20 20.23 -1.08
CA PRO A 124 3.68 21.50 -1.62
C PRO A 124 2.76 22.67 -1.24
N GLU A 125 1.48 22.41 -1.02
CA GLU A 125 0.47 23.41 -0.68
C GLU A 125 0.31 23.61 0.84
N ARG A 126 1.07 22.85 1.66
CA ARG A 126 1.08 22.94 3.14
C ARG A 126 -0.32 22.78 3.76
N LYS A 127 -1.12 21.88 3.20
CA LYS A 127 -2.47 21.54 3.69
C LYS A 127 -2.46 20.70 4.97
N ALA A 128 -1.34 20.08 5.29
CA ALA A 128 -1.19 19.23 6.45
C ALA A 128 -1.17 20.02 7.77
N ASP A 129 -1.93 19.53 8.75
CA ASP A 129 -1.83 19.95 10.14
C ASP A 129 -0.60 19.31 10.77
N ARG A 130 0.29 20.16 11.31
CA ARG A 130 1.54 19.74 11.94
C ARG A 130 1.36 18.80 13.13
N LYS A 131 0.18 18.79 13.77
CA LYS A 131 -0.14 17.93 14.94
C LYS A 131 -0.72 16.57 14.57
N LYS A 132 -1.00 16.33 13.29
CA LYS A 132 -1.65 15.11 12.82
C LYS A 132 -0.69 14.15 12.13
N ILE A 133 -1.11 12.90 12.09
CA ILE A 133 -0.58 11.90 11.19
C ILE A 133 -1.61 11.55 10.14
N TYR A 134 -1.12 11.19 8.96
CA TYR A 134 -1.91 10.90 7.78
C TYR A 134 -1.69 9.45 7.38
N LEU A 135 -2.79 8.70 7.28
CA LEU A 135 -2.79 7.32 6.84
C LEU A 135 -3.13 7.26 5.35
N PHE A 136 -2.27 6.62 4.57
CA PHE A 136 -2.39 6.48 3.14
C PHE A 136 -2.79 5.06 2.77
N ARG A 137 -3.92 4.91 2.10
CA ARG A 137 -4.28 3.67 1.39
C ARG A 137 -3.98 3.87 -0.08
N ASN A 138 -3.22 2.95 -0.67
CA ASN A 138 -2.77 3.03 -2.07
C ASN A 138 -2.07 4.36 -2.40
N GLY A 139 -1.19 4.84 -1.51
CA GLY A 139 -0.57 6.17 -1.53
C GLY A 139 0.27 6.51 -2.77
N ASN A 140 0.56 5.53 -3.62
CA ASN A 140 1.31 5.66 -4.87
C ASN A 140 0.43 5.47 -6.12
N THR A 141 -0.90 5.47 -5.98
CA THR A 141 -1.83 5.21 -7.09
C THR A 141 -2.91 6.30 -7.20
N THR A 142 -3.64 6.31 -8.31
CA THR A 142 -4.82 7.19 -8.52
C THR A 142 -6.02 6.81 -7.65
N ALA A 143 -6.02 5.64 -7.02
CA ALA A 143 -7.03 5.19 -6.06
C ALA A 143 -6.63 5.51 -4.61
N CYS A 144 -5.78 6.52 -4.41
CA CYS A 144 -5.31 6.90 -3.09
C CYS A 144 -6.42 7.49 -2.23
N THR A 145 -6.47 7.06 -0.96
CA THR A 145 -7.29 7.71 0.06
C THR A 145 -6.48 8.05 1.29
N VAL A 146 -6.83 9.18 1.92
CA VAL A 146 -6.13 9.72 3.08
C VAL A 146 -7.09 9.84 4.26
N GLN A 147 -6.63 9.40 5.43
CA GLN A 147 -7.28 9.69 6.70
C GLN A 147 -6.32 10.44 7.62
N SER A 148 -6.86 11.28 8.49
CA SER A 148 -6.09 11.98 9.52
C SER A 148 -6.45 11.47 10.91
N MET A 149 -5.45 11.43 11.79
CA MET A 149 -5.63 11.17 13.22
C MET A 149 -4.59 11.95 14.03
N ASP A 150 -4.83 12.10 15.32
CA ASP A 150 -3.92 12.86 16.19
C ASP A 150 -2.59 12.12 16.38
N ASN A 151 -1.49 12.86 16.37
CA ASN A 151 -0.17 12.29 16.66
C ASN A 151 0.04 12.15 18.17
N LYS A 152 -0.21 10.95 18.70
CA LYS A 152 0.02 10.66 20.13
C LYS A 152 1.46 10.28 20.47
N ASP A 153 2.34 10.09 19.48
CA ASP A 153 3.73 9.70 19.74
C ASP A 153 4.60 10.93 20.06
N PRO A 154 5.05 11.09 21.33
CA PRO A 154 5.81 12.26 21.75
C PRO A 154 7.19 12.36 21.08
N ARG A 155 7.75 11.28 20.53
CA ARG A 155 9.07 11.31 19.85
C ARG A 155 9.04 12.04 18.53
N VAL A 156 7.91 11.97 17.86
CA VAL A 156 7.71 12.46 16.49
C VAL A 156 6.61 13.50 16.45
N ASN A 157 6.11 13.95 17.61
CA ASN A 157 5.20 15.07 17.74
C ASN A 157 5.99 16.29 18.25
N PRO A 158 6.43 17.21 17.37
CA PRO A 158 7.14 18.42 17.81
C PRO A 158 6.25 19.39 18.62
N ALA A 159 4.94 19.14 18.70
CA ALA A 159 3.99 19.90 19.50
C ALA A 159 3.46 19.13 20.73
N GLY A 160 3.97 17.91 20.98
CA GLY A 160 3.65 17.13 22.18
C GLY A 160 4.51 17.58 23.37
N ASP A 161 3.98 17.43 24.59
CA ASP A 161 4.73 17.71 25.80
C ASP A 161 6.01 16.86 25.83
N GLN A 162 7.18 17.52 25.89
CA GLN A 162 8.52 16.89 25.87
C GLN A 162 8.81 15.97 27.07
N ALA A 163 7.86 15.76 27.98
CA ALA A 163 8.04 15.06 29.24
C ALA A 163 7.85 13.53 29.16
N ALA A 164 7.41 12.97 28.02
CA ALA A 164 7.18 11.54 27.89
C ALA A 164 8.39 10.85 27.23
N THR A 165 9.40 10.49 28.03
CA THR A 165 10.46 9.57 27.61
C THR A 165 9.82 8.21 27.29
N PRO A 166 9.84 7.75 26.03
CA PRO A 166 9.28 6.45 25.68
C PRO A 166 10.18 5.36 26.23
N ALA A 167 9.60 4.37 26.90
CA ALA A 167 10.30 3.14 27.22
C ALA A 167 10.86 2.52 25.94
N ALA A 168 12.11 2.05 26.00
CA ALA A 168 12.82 1.49 24.87
C ALA A 168 11.99 0.38 24.20
N GLY A 169 11.71 0.54 22.90
CA GLY A 169 11.17 -0.51 22.05
C GLY A 169 9.66 -0.53 21.85
N GLY A 170 9.12 0.43 21.09
CA GLY A 170 7.80 0.28 20.45
C GLY A 170 7.05 1.59 20.30
N PHE A 171 6.54 1.84 19.08
CA PHE A 171 5.51 2.84 18.89
C PHE A 171 4.25 2.45 19.66
N GLN A 172 3.49 3.47 20.08
CA GLN A 172 2.28 3.28 20.88
C GLN A 172 1.33 2.27 20.21
N LYS A 173 0.87 1.28 20.98
CA LYS A 173 -0.20 0.39 20.55
C LYS A 173 -1.50 1.21 20.52
N TYR A 174 -2.19 1.20 19.39
CA TYR A 174 -3.52 1.80 19.22
C TYR A 174 -4.57 0.70 19.29
#